data_AF-A0A7Y5N6B3-F1
#
_entry.id   AF-A0A7Y5N6B3-F1
#
_cell.length_a   1.000
_cell.length_b   1.000
_cell.length_c   1.000
_cell.angle_alpha   90.00
_cell.angle_beta   90.00
_cell.angle_gamma   90.00
#
_symmetry.space_group_name_H-M   'P 1'
#
loop_
_entity.id
_entity.type
_entity.pdbx_description
1 polymer ?
#
loop_
_entity_poly.entity_id
_entity_poly.type
_entity_poly.pdbx_seq_one_letter_code
_entity_poly.pdbx_strand_id
1 'polypeptide(L)' 'MAERVSLEWDERGGVTVHMDGSPQSHVQPDDPTLLVFEYVQHLALAIDALPLGPIGV' A
#
# COMPACT_ATOMS: atom_id res chain seq x y z
N MET A 1 -25.14 -3.91 6.80
CA MET A 1 -23.76 -4.37 7.05
C MET A 1 -22.86 -3.40 6.32
N ALA A 2 -21.88 -2.80 7.00
CA ALA A 2 -20.90 -1.95 6.31
C ALA A 2 -20.09 -2.83 5.35
N GLU A 3 -19.68 -2.25 4.22
CA GLU A 3 -18.82 -2.93 3.26
C GLU A 3 -17.47 -3.22 3.93
N ARG A 4 -16.99 -4.46 3.83
CA ARG A 4 -15.74 -4.88 4.47
C ARG A 4 -14.52 -4.19 3.82
N VAL A 5 -14.60 -3.91 2.53
CA VAL A 5 -13.56 -3.21 1.76
C VAL A 5 -14.21 -2.05 1.02
N SER A 6 -13.62 -0.86 1.07
CA SER A 6 -14.05 0.26 0.21
C SER A 6 -12.85 0.98 -0.39
N LEU A 7 -13.10 1.69 -1.50
CA LEU A 7 -12.09 2.44 -2.24
C LEU A 7 -12.44 3.93 -2.22
N GLU A 8 -11.48 4.78 -1.85
CA GLU A 8 -11.60 6.23 -1.87
C GLU A 8 -10.56 6.83 -2.83
N TRP A 9 -11.04 7.50 -3.89
CA TRP A 9 -10.17 8.17 -4.86
C TRP A 9 -9.88 9.60 -4.39
N ASP A 10 -8.63 10.04 -4.54
CA ASP A 10 -8.22 11.42 -4.28
C ASP A 10 -8.19 12.27 -5.56
N GLU A 11 -8.01 13.59 -5.38
CA GLU A 11 -7.96 14.56 -6.47
C GLU A 11 -6.72 14.43 -7.38
N ARG A 12 -5.73 13.62 -6.97
CA ARG A 12 -4.46 13.39 -7.64
C ARG A 12 -4.42 12.02 -8.35
N GLY A 13 -5.56 11.32 -8.41
CA GLY A 13 -5.68 10.01 -9.07
C GLY A 13 -5.23 8.83 -8.20
N GLY A 14 -4.83 9.06 -6.95
CA GLY A 14 -4.52 8.01 -5.99
C GLY A 14 -5.78 7.35 -5.44
N VAL A 15 -5.67 6.11 -4.99
CA VAL A 15 -6.76 5.36 -4.36
C VAL A 15 -6.34 4.81 -3.00
N THR A 16 -7.10 5.17 -1.98
CA THR A 16 -6.96 4.60 -0.63
C THR A 16 -7.89 3.40 -0.50
N VAL A 17 -7.35 2.26 -0.06
CA VAL A 17 -8.10 1.05 0.24
C VAL A 17 -8.42 1.05 1.73
N HIS A 18 -9.70 0.99 2.07
CA HIS A 18 -10.17 0.86 3.44
C HIS A 18 -10.62 -0.58 3.72
N MET A 19 -10.34 -1.06 4.92
CA MET A 19 -10.86 -2.32 5.46
C MET A 19 -11.61 -2.00 6.75
N ASP A 20 -12.88 -2.40 6.81
CA ASP A 20 -13.76 -2.15 7.97
C ASP A 20 -13.75 -0.67 8.40
N GLY A 21 -13.75 0.24 7.40
CA GLY A 21 -13.72 1.70 7.57
C GLY A 21 -12.35 2.30 7.89
N SER A 22 -11.33 1.49 8.18
CA SER A 22 -9.98 1.97 8.47
C SER A 22 -9.12 1.96 7.21
N PRO A 23 -8.37 3.03 6.91
CA PRO A 23 -7.48 3.04 5.75
C PRO A 23 -6.35 2.02 5.98
N GLN A 24 -6.06 1.22 4.96
CA GLN A 24 -5.07 0.14 5.03
C GLN A 24 -3.97 0.29 3.99
N SER A 25 -4.23 0.86 2.82
CA SER A 25 -3.24 1.01 1.76
C SER A 25 -3.56 2.22 0.89
N HIS A 26 -2.56 2.70 0.14
CA HIS A 26 -2.75 3.70 -0.91
C HIS A 26 -1.94 3.29 -2.14
N VAL A 27 -2.56 3.40 -3.32
CA VAL A 27 -1.96 3.09 -4.61
C VAL A 27 -2.08 4.31 -5.50
N GLN A 28 -0.98 4.70 -6.16
CA GLN A 28 -0.99 5.68 -7.23
C GLN A 28 -0.80 4.94 -8.56
N PRO A 29 -1.87 4.73 -9.36
CA PRO A 29 -1.77 3.93 -10.58
C PRO A 29 -0.77 4.46 -11.61
N ASP A 30 -0.60 5.78 -11.68
CA ASP A 30 0.33 6.43 -12.62
C ASP A 30 1.78 6.50 -12.10
N ASP A 31 1.99 6.21 -10.82
CA ASP A 31 3.31 6.13 -10.18
C ASP A 31 3.32 4.98 -9.15
N PRO A 32 3.61 3.74 -9.60
CA PRO A 32 3.59 2.57 -8.72
C PRO A 32 4.71 2.58 -7.66
N THR A 33 5.64 3.55 -7.70
CA THR A 33 6.72 3.67 -6.72
C THR A 33 6.36 4.54 -5.52
N LEU A 34 5.23 5.26 -5.58
CA LEU A 34 4.76 6.09 -4.47
C LEU A 34 4.19 5.24 -3.33
N LEU A 35 4.87 5.24 -2.18
CA LEU A 35 4.43 4.57 -0.96
C LEU A 35 4.00 5.62 0.09
N VAL A 36 2.70 5.71 0.38
CA VAL A 36 2.17 6.73 1.32
C VAL A 36 2.17 6.24 2.77
N PHE A 37 1.91 4.95 3.01
CA PHE A 37 1.86 4.40 4.36
C PHE A 37 3.28 4.04 4.85
N GLU A 38 3.65 4.57 6.02
CA GLU A 38 4.99 4.35 6.60
C GLU A 38 5.31 2.87 6.81
N TYR A 39 4.34 2.05 7.22
CA TYR A 39 4.59 0.62 7.39
C TYR A 39 4.99 -0.05 6.06
N VAL A 40 4.45 0.41 4.93
CA VAL A 40 4.81 -0.10 3.60
C VAL A 40 6.20 0.38 3.19
N GLN A 41 6.55 1.63 3.50
CA GLN A 41 7.91 2.15 3.31
C GLN A 41 8.94 1.34 4.12
N HIS A 42 8.64 1.01 5.38
CA HIS A 42 9.50 0.16 6.20
C HIS A 42 9.65 -1.25 5.62
N LEU A 43 8.58 -1.84 5.08
CA LEU A 43 8.64 -3.13 4.39
C LEU A 43 9.49 -3.06 3.11
N ALA A 44 9.36 -1.97 2.33
CA ALA A 44 10.18 -1.74 1.15
C ALA A 44 11.67 -1.67 1.51
N LEU A 45 12.03 -0.91 2.55
CA LEU A 45 13.41 -0.84 3.04
C LEU A 45 13.93 -2.21 3.51
N ALA A 46 13.08 -3.01 4.16
CA ALA A 46 13.45 -4.35 4.57
C ALA A 46 13.73 -5.25 3.35
N ILE A 47 12.90 -5.17 2.31
CA ILE A 47 13.06 -5.93 1.06
C ILE A 47 14.33 -5.49 0.32
N ASP A 48 14.59 -4.19 0.21
CA ASP A 48 15.78 -3.64 -0.45
C ASP A 48 17.09 -4.07 0.24
N ALA A 49 17.04 -4.35 1.53
CA ALA A 49 18.17 -4.85 2.30
C ALA A 49 18.43 -6.36 2.14
N LEU A 50 17.51 -7.12 1.51
CA LEU A 50 17.67 -8.55 1.30
C LEU A 50 18.57 -8.85 0.08
N PRO A 51 19.31 -9.98 0.10
CA PRO A 51 19.98 -10.45 -1.10
C PRO A 51 18.96 -10.78 -2.19
N LEU A 52 19.37 -10.61 -3.45
CA LEU A 52 18.56 -11.04 -4.59
C LEU A 52 18.23 -12.53 -4.48
N GLY A 53 16.96 -12.87 -4.68
CA GLY A 53 16.47 -14.25 -4.65
C GLY A 53 15.18 -14.38 -3.85
N PRO A 54 14.66 -15.60 -3.71
CA PRO A 54 13.48 -15.87 -2.91
C PRO A 54 13.69 -15.49 -1.44
N ILE A 55 12.62 -14.99 -0.80
CA ILE A 55 12.60 -14.82 0.65
C ILE A 55 12.59 -16.22 1.29
N GLY A 56 13.59 -16.53 2.11
CA GLY A 56 13.66 -17.78 2.87
C GLY A 56 12.56 -17.83 3.94
N VAL A 57 12.03 -19.03 4.19
CA VAL A 57 11.02 -19.32 5.23
C VAL A 57 11.64 -20.07 6.40
#